data_AF-A0A7C1NI63-F1
#
_entry.id   AF-A0A7C1NI63-F1
#
_cell.length_a   1.000
_cell.length_b   1.000
_cell.length_c   1.000
_cell.angle_alpha   90.00
_cell.angle_beta   90.00
_cell.angle_gamma   90.00
#
_symmetry.space_group_name_H-M   'P 1'
#
loop_
_entity.id
_entity.type
_entity.pdbx_description
1 polymer ?
#
loop_
_entity_poly.entity_id
_entity_poly.type
_entity_poly.pdbx_seq_one_letter_code
_entity_poly.pdbx_strand_id
1 'polypeptide(L)'
;MHLLRGKRRPDVQAYFAMPYNPFGDSRADYRWGYAMNYTPFDEAVVIGAEFWNLLGGSSIYQELLALYEEVGREYEETILNFFQR
;
A
#
# COMPACT_ATOMS: atom_id res chain seq x y z
N MET A 1 7.61 19.03 -23.83
CA MET A 1 6.29 18.36 -24.02
C MET A 1 6.40 17.29 -25.10
N HIS A 2 6.02 16.03 -24.83
CA HIS A 2 6.10 14.90 -25.78
C HIS A 2 5.37 15.16 -27.11
N LEU A 3 4.21 15.84 -27.03
CA LEU A 3 3.41 16.27 -28.19
C LEU A 3 4.17 17.17 -29.17
N LEU A 4 4.95 18.13 -28.68
CA LEU A 4 5.72 19.06 -29.54
C LEU A 4 6.95 18.40 -30.18
N ARG A 5 7.36 17.23 -29.70
CA ARG A 5 8.54 16.50 -30.16
C ARG A 5 8.21 15.30 -31.07
N GLY A 6 6.93 15.10 -31.41
CA GLY A 6 6.49 13.95 -32.20
C GLY A 6 6.76 12.57 -31.54
N LYS A 7 7.13 12.55 -30.26
CA LYS A 7 7.38 11.30 -29.52
C LYS A 7 6.05 10.78 -28.97
N ARG A 8 5.79 9.48 -29.13
CA ARG A 8 4.66 8.82 -28.44
C ARG A 8 4.78 9.06 -26.94
N ARG A 9 3.61 9.20 -26.29
CA ARG A 9 3.55 9.23 -24.83
C ARG A 9 4.03 7.87 -24.32
N PRO A 10 4.78 7.84 -23.20
CA PRO A 10 5.11 6.58 -22.56
C PRO A 10 3.82 5.86 -22.19
N ASP A 11 3.81 4.55 -22.36
CA ASP A 11 2.74 3.70 -21.83
C ASP A 11 2.93 3.63 -20.32
N VAL A 12 1.95 4.12 -19.56
CA VAL A 12 2.03 4.27 -18.11
C VAL A 12 0.75 3.77 -17.47
N GLN A 13 0.90 2.98 -16.42
CA GLN A 13 -0.18 2.58 -15.53
C GLN A 13 -0.11 3.42 -14.25
N ALA A 14 -1.27 3.88 -13.79
CA ALA A 14 -1.40 4.67 -12.57
C ALA A 14 -2.28 3.92 -11.58
N TYR A 15 -1.85 3.87 -10.32
CA TYR A 15 -2.51 3.13 -9.26
C TYR A 15 -2.75 4.02 -8.04
N PHE A 16 -3.85 3.77 -7.34
CA PHE A 16 -4.10 4.25 -5.99
C PHE A 16 -3.53 3.23 -5.00
N ALA A 17 -2.36 3.53 -4.45
CA ALA A 17 -1.65 2.62 -3.56
C ALA A 17 -2.01 2.86 -2.09
N MET A 18 -2.32 1.78 -1.38
CA MET A 18 -2.51 1.77 0.07
C MET A 18 -1.52 0.79 0.71
N PRO A 19 -0.69 1.23 1.67
CA PRO A 19 0.34 0.38 2.26
C PRO A 19 -0.20 -0.79 3.09
N TYR A 20 -1.45 -0.70 3.56
CA TYR A 20 -2.16 -1.74 4.31
C TYR A 20 -3.68 -1.57 4.14
N ASN A 21 -4.45 -2.61 4.49
CA ASN A 21 -5.92 -2.54 4.58
C ASN A 21 -6.32 -2.41 6.07
N PRO A 22 -7.02 -1.33 6.47
CA PRO A 22 -7.44 -1.15 7.86
C PRO A 22 -8.55 -2.11 8.32
N PHE A 23 -9.20 -2.83 7.40
CA PHE A 23 -10.34 -3.70 7.71
C PHE A 23 -9.98 -5.20 7.80
N GLY A 24 -8.77 -5.59 7.44
CA GLY A 24 -8.34 -7.00 7.43
C GLY A 24 -7.20 -7.24 6.44
N ASP A 25 -6.75 -8.49 6.33
CA ASP A 25 -5.56 -8.82 5.54
C ASP A 25 -5.82 -8.90 4.03
N SER A 26 -7.06 -9.20 3.63
CA SER A 26 -7.42 -9.36 2.23
C SER A 26 -8.13 -8.13 1.67
N ARG A 27 -8.06 -7.91 0.35
CA ARG A 27 -8.87 -6.89 -0.32
C ARG A 27 -10.37 -7.10 -0.06
N ALA A 28 -10.82 -8.35 0.04
CA ALA A 28 -12.22 -8.70 0.28
C ALA A 28 -12.73 -8.21 1.65
N ASP A 29 -11.84 -7.86 2.57
CA ASP A 29 -12.20 -7.30 3.87
C ASP A 29 -12.44 -5.80 3.82
N TYR A 30 -12.04 -5.11 2.75
CA TYR A 30 -12.16 -3.67 2.63
C TYR A 30 -13.63 -3.19 2.68
N ARG A 31 -13.92 -2.15 3.47
CA ARG A 31 -15.29 -1.62 3.67
C ARG A 31 -15.43 -0.11 3.46
N TRP A 32 -14.38 0.61 3.09
CA TRP A 32 -14.49 2.06 2.92
C TRP A 32 -15.21 2.43 1.62
N GLY A 33 -16.50 2.74 1.75
CA GLY A 33 -17.40 2.97 0.61
C GLY A 33 -16.98 4.09 -0.34
N TYR A 34 -16.24 5.11 0.12
CA TYR A 34 -15.78 6.18 -0.77
C TYR A 34 -14.80 5.68 -1.82
N ALA A 35 -13.76 4.93 -1.42
CA ALA A 35 -12.82 4.37 -2.39
C ALA A 35 -13.53 3.39 -3.35
N MET A 36 -14.45 2.58 -2.84
CA MET A 36 -15.19 1.62 -3.68
C MET A 36 -16.09 2.32 -4.72
N ASN A 37 -16.71 3.45 -4.37
CA ASN A 37 -17.68 4.12 -5.25
C ASN A 37 -17.05 5.17 -6.17
N TYR A 38 -15.90 5.73 -5.81
CA TYR A 38 -15.31 6.89 -6.52
C TYR A 38 -13.95 6.60 -7.16
N THR A 39 -13.51 5.35 -7.16
CA THR A 39 -12.29 4.92 -7.86
C THR A 39 -12.58 3.68 -8.70
N PRO A 40 -11.77 3.40 -9.74
CA PRO A 40 -11.78 2.09 -10.40
C PRO A 40 -11.13 1.06 -9.45
N PHE A 41 -11.90 0.65 -8.44
CA PHE A 41 -11.39 -0.03 -7.25
C PHE A 41 -10.69 -1.34 -7.58
N ASP A 42 -11.30 -2.18 -8.41
CA ASP A 42 -10.75 -3.49 -8.76
C ASP A 42 -9.55 -3.41 -9.73
N GLU A 43 -9.44 -2.30 -10.48
CA GLU A 43 -8.48 -2.17 -11.58
C GLU A 43 -7.24 -1.35 -11.19
N ALA A 44 -7.41 -0.33 -10.35
CA ALA A 44 -6.37 0.64 -10.04
C ALA A 44 -6.03 0.78 -8.55
N VAL A 45 -6.85 0.28 -7.63
CA VAL A 45 -6.53 0.35 -6.19
C VAL A 45 -5.73 -0.87 -5.81
N VAL A 46 -4.48 -0.69 -5.35
CA VAL A 46 -3.61 -1.77 -4.87
C VAL A 46 -3.40 -1.61 -3.37
N ILE A 47 -3.59 -2.70 -2.61
CA ILE A 47 -3.62 -2.63 -1.14
C ILE A 47 -2.68 -3.69 -0.53
N GLY A 48 -1.92 -3.30 0.48
CA GLY A 48 -1.09 -4.21 1.27
C GLY A 48 -0.14 -5.00 0.38
N ALA A 49 -0.23 -6.33 0.43
CA ALA A 49 0.60 -7.24 -0.36
C ALA A 49 0.63 -6.88 -1.85
N GLU A 50 -0.50 -6.50 -2.46
CA GLU A 50 -0.57 -6.18 -3.88
C GLU A 50 0.28 -4.97 -4.25
N PHE A 51 0.25 -3.94 -3.39
CA PHE A 51 1.06 -2.74 -3.55
C PHE A 51 2.55 -3.05 -3.39
N TRP A 52 2.93 -3.74 -2.32
CA TRP A 52 4.33 -4.06 -2.05
C TRP A 52 4.91 -5.04 -3.07
N ASN A 53 4.11 -5.99 -3.55
CA ASN A 53 4.50 -6.93 -4.59
C ASN A 53 4.70 -6.24 -5.94
N LEU A 54 3.93 -5.18 -6.24
CA LEU A 54 4.11 -4.37 -7.44
C LEU A 54 5.48 -3.66 -7.44
N LEU A 55 5.95 -3.22 -6.27
CA LEU A 55 7.21 -2.48 -6.14
C LEU A 55 8.46 -3.37 -6.14
N GLY A 56 8.41 -4.52 -5.48
CA GLY A 56 9.62 -5.32 -5.27
C GLY A 56 9.42 -6.84 -5.28
N GLY A 57 8.26 -7.34 -5.71
CA GLY A 57 8.00 -8.77 -5.84
C GLY A 57 7.40 -9.42 -4.60
N SER A 58 7.08 -10.71 -4.70
CA SER A 58 6.18 -11.42 -3.78
C SER A 58 6.67 -11.59 -2.34
N SER A 59 7.96 -11.41 -2.06
CA SER A 59 8.52 -11.59 -0.71
C SER A 59 8.53 -10.30 0.13
N ILE A 60 8.51 -9.13 -0.52
CA ILE A 60 8.75 -7.83 0.15
C ILE A 60 7.72 -7.54 1.22
N TYR A 61 6.45 -7.86 0.99
CA TYR A 61 5.42 -7.59 1.99
C TYR A 61 5.68 -8.36 3.30
N GLN A 62 6.07 -9.63 3.21
CA GLN A 62 6.33 -10.46 4.38
C GLN A 62 7.63 -10.06 5.08
N GLU A 63 8.68 -9.73 4.32
CA GLU A 63 9.93 -9.20 4.86
C GLU A 63 9.70 -7.88 5.63
N LEU A 64 8.87 -7.00 5.07
CA LEU A 64 8.51 -5.74 5.71
C LEU A 64 7.77 -5.98 7.03
N LEU A 65 6.77 -6.87 7.04
CA LEU A 65 6.04 -7.21 8.26
C LEU A 65 6.96 -7.80 9.34
N ALA A 66 7.87 -8.69 8.96
CA ALA A 66 8.85 -9.26 9.89
C ALA A 66 9.76 -8.18 10.51
N LEU A 67 10.22 -7.21 9.69
CA LEU A 67 11.00 -6.08 10.17
C LEU A 67 10.20 -5.19 11.13
N TYR A 68 8.94 -4.88 10.80
CA TYR A 68 8.06 -4.13 11.69
C TYR A 68 7.86 -4.83 13.04
N GLU A 69 7.73 -6.15 13.03
CA GLU A 69 7.59 -6.94 14.25
C GLU A 69 8.88 -6.94 15.09
N GLU A 70 10.04 -7.05 14.43
CA GLU A 70 11.35 -6.99 15.08
C GLU A 70 11.58 -5.64 15.76
N VAL A 71 11.43 -4.55 15.01
CA VAL A 71 11.57 -3.19 15.55
C VAL A 71 10.47 -2.90 16.58
N GLY A 72 9.25 -3.36 16.34
CA GLY A 72 8.12 -3.19 17.24
C GLY A 72 8.41 -3.75 18.65
N ARG A 73 9.02 -4.94 18.73
CA ARG A 73 9.43 -5.54 20.01
C ARG A 73 10.49 -4.73 20.76
N GLU A 74 11.43 -4.12 20.03
CA GLU A 74 12.47 -3.29 20.65
C GLU A 74 11.88 -1.97 21.21
N TYR A 75 10.94 -1.37 20.48
CA TYR A 75 10.38 -0.06 20.81
C TYR A 75 9.06 -0.11 21.59
N GLU A 76 8.54 -1.29 21.90
CA GLU A 76 7.24 -1.49 22.54
C GLU A 76 7.08 -0.64 23.80
N GLU A 77 8.02 -0.74 24.74
CA GLU A 77 7.99 0.03 25.99
C GLU A 77 8.02 1.55 25.74
N THR A 78 8.82 2.00 24.77
CA THR A 78 8.92 3.42 24.42
C THR A 78 7.61 3.95 23.85
N ILE A 79 6.97 3.18 22.98
CA ILE A 79 5.69 3.51 22.35
C ILE A 79 4.59 3.56 23.42
N LEU A 80 4.50 2.55 24.28
CA LEU A 80 3.49 2.50 25.34
C LEU A 80 3.63 3.68 26.31
N ASN A 81 4.86 4.00 26.74
CA ASN A 81 5.11 5.14 27.60
C ASN A 81 4.78 6.49 26.93
N PHE A 82 4.96 6.61 25.61
CA PHE A 82 4.61 7.81 24.87
C PHE A 82 3.10 8.07 24.87
N PHE A 83 2.28 7.03 24.69
CA PHE A 83 0.81 7.15 24.61
C PHE A 83 0.10 7.18 25.98
N GLN A 84 0.82 6.95 27.08
CA GLN A 84 0.28 7.06 28.45
C GLN A 84 0.36 8.48 29.03
N ARG A 85 0.97 9.43 28.31
CA ARG A 85 0.98 10.87 28.64
C ARG A 85 -0.19 11.60 28.00
#